data_AF-A0A6M8NV52-F1
#
_entry.id   AF-A0A6M8NV52-F1
#
_cell.length_a   1.000
_cell.length_b   1.000
_cell.length_c   1.000
_cell.angle_alpha   90.00
_cell.angle_beta   90.00
_cell.angle_gamma   90.00
#
_symmetry.space_group_name_H-M   'P 1'
#
loop_
_entity.id
_entity.type
_entity.pdbx_description
1 polymer ?
#
loop_
_entity_poly.entity_id
_entity_poly.type
_entity_poly.pdbx_seq_one_letter_code
_entity_poly.pdbx_strand_id
1 'polypeptide(L)'
;MSIYSERLAKLKKEIKAIETARKKKRWKPNQKIVIDYINGVTKQAEFIINTQKVILKDGDNNKGFIHIIERHYCKGCPGELEAIDIINIYEVIERGIMLNNVGVSNKELKVFQLNKSGKVLKLVLNPNIYGDLVVTYYNV
;
A
#
# COMPACT_ATOMS: atom_id res chain seq x y z
N MET A 1 6.29 -7.08 22.38
CA MET A 1 6.47 -6.55 21.01
C MET A 1 5.08 -6.26 20.46
N SER A 2 4.87 -5.18 19.69
CA SER A 2 3.53 -4.88 19.13
C SER A 2 3.28 -5.70 17.85
N ILE A 3 2.02 -5.99 17.53
CA ILE A 3 1.63 -6.69 16.29
C ILE A 3 2.23 -6.00 15.07
N TYR A 4 2.17 -4.66 15.03
CA TYR A 4 2.83 -3.86 14.00
C TYR A 4 4.32 -4.19 13.86
N SER A 5 5.08 -4.15 14.96
CA SER A 5 6.54 -4.36 14.93
C SER A 5 6.94 -5.75 14.45
N GLU A 6 6.21 -6.80 14.87
CA GLU A 6 6.44 -8.18 14.42
C GLU A 6 6.17 -8.35 12.93
N ARG A 7 5.05 -7.81 12.46
CA ARG A 7 4.65 -7.89 11.07
C ARG A 7 5.53 -7.03 10.16
N LEU A 8 5.95 -5.86 10.61
CA LEU A 8 6.92 -5.04 9.89
C LEU A 8 8.26 -5.77 9.75
N ALA A 9 8.75 -6.42 10.81
CA ALA A 9 9.97 -7.22 10.75
C ALA A 9 9.83 -8.38 9.75
N LYS A 10 8.68 -9.06 9.74
CA LYS A 10 8.35 -10.10 8.76
C LYS A 10 8.36 -9.53 7.33
N LEU A 11 7.71 -8.40 7.09
CA LEU A 11 7.67 -7.75 5.77
C LEU A 11 9.08 -7.40 5.26
N LYS A 12 9.92 -6.82 6.10
CA LYS A 12 11.32 -6.52 5.76
C LYS A 12 12.10 -7.78 5.38
N LYS A 13 11.90 -8.87 6.11
CA LYS A 13 12.52 -10.18 5.81
C LYS A 13 12.06 -10.72 4.45
N GLU A 14 10.77 -10.65 4.16
CA GLU A 14 10.20 -11.09 2.87
C GLU A 14 10.69 -10.24 1.70
N ILE A 15 10.76 -8.91 1.84
CA ILE A 15 11.34 -8.01 0.82
C ILE A 15 12.77 -8.43 0.49
N LYS A 16 13.61 -8.67 1.52
CA LYS A 16 15.00 -9.10 1.32
C LYS A 16 15.10 -10.46 0.62
N ALA A 17 14.20 -11.38 0.93
CA ALA A 17 14.13 -12.67 0.25
C ALA A 17 13.76 -12.50 -1.24
N ILE A 18 12.77 -11.66 -1.55
CA ILE A 18 12.36 -11.33 -2.92
C ILE A 18 13.52 -10.65 -3.68
N GLU A 19 14.23 -9.72 -3.05
CA GLU A 19 15.43 -9.08 -3.62
C GLU A 19 16.49 -10.09 -4.01
N THR A 20 16.81 -10.99 -3.09
CA THR A 20 17.83 -12.04 -3.29
C THR A 20 17.44 -12.98 -4.43
N ALA A 21 16.16 -13.36 -4.52
CA ALA A 21 15.64 -14.19 -5.60
C ALA A 21 15.68 -13.49 -6.97
N ARG A 22 15.56 -12.15 -7.01
CA ARG A 22 15.47 -11.37 -8.25
C ARG A 22 16.78 -11.21 -9.01
N LYS A 23 17.94 -11.60 -8.44
CA LYS A 23 19.36 -11.68 -8.92
C LYS A 23 19.88 -10.68 -9.99
N LYS A 24 19.08 -10.24 -10.96
CA LYS A 24 19.41 -9.27 -12.03
C LYS A 24 18.36 -8.17 -12.24
N LYS A 25 17.13 -8.31 -11.75
CA LYS A 25 16.06 -7.31 -11.96
C LYS A 25 15.99 -6.31 -10.81
N ARG A 26 16.44 -5.08 -11.07
CA ARG A 26 16.26 -3.93 -10.18
C ARG A 26 14.77 -3.69 -9.91
N TRP A 27 14.46 -3.11 -8.76
CA TRP A 27 13.12 -2.61 -8.47
C TRP A 27 12.78 -1.45 -9.41
N LYS A 28 11.51 -1.37 -9.81
CA LYS A 28 11.00 -0.18 -10.49
C LYS A 28 11.09 1.03 -9.54
N PRO A 29 11.17 2.27 -10.05
CA PRO A 29 11.29 3.47 -9.21
C PRO A 29 10.23 3.53 -8.10
N ASN A 30 8.94 3.35 -8.42
CA ASN A 30 7.87 3.39 -7.41
C ASN A 30 7.98 2.26 -6.39
N GLN A 31 8.40 1.05 -6.78
CA GLN A 31 8.65 -0.05 -5.84
C GLN A 31 9.77 0.31 -4.86
N LYS A 32 10.83 0.96 -5.35
CA LYS A 32 11.96 1.40 -4.53
C LYS A 32 11.54 2.44 -3.50
N ILE A 33 10.68 3.40 -3.87
CA ILE A 33 10.10 4.39 -2.94
C ILE A 33 9.38 3.71 -1.78
N VAL A 34 8.55 2.69 -2.05
CA VAL A 34 7.86 1.94 -0.99
C VAL A 34 8.85 1.20 -0.10
N ILE A 35 9.83 0.51 -0.69
CA ILE A 35 10.82 -0.27 0.05
C ILE A 35 11.68 0.64 0.94
N ASP A 36 12.09 1.79 0.44
CA ASP A 36 12.87 2.78 1.20
C ASP A 36 12.08 3.32 2.39
N TYR A 37 10.79 3.61 2.20
CA TYR A 37 9.89 3.97 3.29
C TYR A 37 9.76 2.83 4.32
N ILE A 38 9.48 1.60 3.90
CA ILE A 38 9.36 0.43 4.80
C ILE A 38 10.64 0.23 5.62
N ASN A 39 11.80 0.40 4.99
CA ASN A 39 13.10 0.27 5.64
C ASN A 39 13.47 1.47 6.53
N GLY A 40 12.66 2.53 6.56
CA GLY A 40 12.90 3.72 7.37
C GLY A 40 13.93 4.68 6.78
N VAL A 41 14.25 4.54 5.49
CA VAL A 41 15.16 5.46 4.76
C VAL A 41 14.46 6.81 4.55
N THR A 42 13.15 6.79 4.30
CA THR A 42 12.32 8.00 4.18
C THR A 42 11.21 7.99 5.22
N LYS A 43 10.73 9.18 5.60
CA LYS A 43 9.59 9.33 6.53
C LYS A 43 8.23 8.98 5.92
N GLN A 44 8.15 9.01 4.59
CA GLN A 44 6.95 8.71 3.82
C GLN A 44 7.33 8.23 2.42
N ALA A 45 6.43 7.50 1.78
CA ALA A 45 6.51 7.18 0.36
C ALA A 45 5.61 8.15 -0.41
N GLU A 46 6.20 8.94 -1.31
CA GLU A 46 5.48 9.85 -2.19
C GLU A 46 5.52 9.35 -3.63
N PHE A 47 4.35 9.30 -4.27
CA PHE A 47 4.21 8.93 -5.66
C PHE A 47 3.62 10.10 -6.45
N ILE A 48 4.10 10.29 -7.67
CA ILE A 48 3.45 11.16 -8.65
C ILE A 48 3.01 10.24 -9.79
N ILE A 49 1.70 10.04 -9.93
CA ILE A 49 1.11 9.11 -10.91
C ILE A 49 -0.01 9.87 -11.60
N ASN A 50 0.02 9.97 -12.94
CA ASN A 50 -1.00 10.68 -13.72
C ASN A 50 -1.28 12.10 -13.18
N THR A 51 -0.22 12.86 -12.84
CA THR A 51 -0.26 14.20 -12.21
C THR A 51 -0.83 14.26 -10.78
N GLN A 52 -1.28 13.14 -10.23
CA GLN A 52 -1.77 13.02 -8.87
C GLN A 52 -0.61 12.72 -7.90
N LYS A 53 -0.45 13.55 -6.87
CA LYS A 53 0.47 13.28 -5.76
C LYS A 53 -0.21 12.40 -4.72
N VAL A 54 0.38 11.25 -4.43
CA VAL A 54 -0.12 10.29 -3.43
C VAL A 54 0.93 10.08 -2.35
N ILE A 55 0.50 10.04 -1.09
CA ILE A 55 1.41 9.96 0.05
C ILE A 55 1.00 8.79 0.95
N LEU A 56 1.94 7.88 1.19
CA LEU A 56 1.84 6.82 2.20
C LEU A 56 2.75 7.18 3.39
N LYS A 57 2.17 7.20 4.59
CA LYS A 57 2.84 7.49 5.87
C LYS A 57 2.28 6.58 6.97
N ASP A 58 2.91 6.60 8.15
CA ASP A 58 2.61 5.68 9.25
C ASP A 58 1.13 5.65 9.63
N GLY A 59 0.54 6.81 9.94
CA GLY A 59 -0.85 6.89 10.38
C GLY A 59 -1.05 6.33 11.79
N ASP A 60 -2.10 5.52 11.97
CA ASP A 60 -2.50 4.90 13.23
C ASP A 60 -3.23 3.56 12.96
N ASN A 61 -3.83 2.95 13.98
CA ASN A 61 -4.47 1.64 13.86
C ASN A 61 -5.73 1.64 12.96
N ASN A 62 -6.24 2.81 12.59
CA ASN A 62 -7.43 3.00 11.74
C ASN A 62 -7.09 3.48 10.32
N LYS A 63 -5.88 4.03 10.09
CA LYS A 63 -5.47 4.55 8.78
C LYS A 63 -3.97 4.57 8.57
N GLY A 64 -3.54 4.63 7.31
CA GLY A 64 -2.14 4.69 6.92
C GLY A 64 -1.46 3.32 6.93
N PHE A 65 -0.14 3.35 6.93
CA PHE A 65 0.67 2.15 6.82
C PHE A 65 0.55 1.22 8.05
N ILE A 66 0.45 1.77 9.26
CA ILE A 66 0.28 0.98 10.50
C ILE A 66 -0.98 0.12 10.38
N HIS A 67 -2.12 0.72 10.02
CA HIS A 67 -3.36 -0.01 9.79
C HIS A 67 -3.22 -1.13 8.75
N ILE A 68 -2.59 -0.86 7.60
CA ILE A 68 -2.38 -1.86 6.54
C ILE A 68 -1.60 -3.06 7.08
N ILE A 69 -0.51 -2.81 7.83
CA ILE A 69 0.33 -3.86 8.38
C ILE A 69 -0.39 -4.66 9.47
N GLU A 70 -1.12 -3.99 10.36
CA GLU A 70 -1.81 -4.65 11.47
C GLU A 70 -3.08 -5.40 11.06
N ARG A 71 -3.77 -4.95 10.00
CA ARG A 71 -5.07 -5.52 9.60
C ARG A 71 -5.03 -6.41 8.39
N HIS A 72 -4.17 -6.10 7.41
CA HIS A 72 -4.23 -6.71 6.09
C HIS A 72 -2.97 -7.49 5.74
N TYR A 73 -1.80 -7.17 6.31
CA TYR A 73 -0.59 -7.98 6.13
C TYR A 73 -0.58 -9.20 7.08
N CYS A 74 -1.45 -10.17 6.82
CA CYS A 74 -1.59 -11.41 7.58
C CYS A 74 -2.16 -12.54 6.72
N LYS A 75 -1.89 -13.79 7.11
CA LYS A 75 -2.44 -14.97 6.44
C LYS A 75 -3.85 -15.28 6.98
N GLY A 76 -4.82 -15.44 6.10
CA GLY A 76 -6.21 -15.80 6.41
C GLY A 76 -7.02 -14.67 7.05
N CYS A 77 -6.54 -13.43 7.05
CA CYS A 77 -7.26 -12.31 7.64
C CYS A 77 -8.11 -11.56 6.60
N PRO A 78 -9.14 -10.80 7.04
CA PRO A 78 -9.94 -9.99 6.14
C PRO A 78 -9.07 -9.02 5.32
N GLY A 79 -9.17 -9.17 4.01
CA GLY A 79 -8.40 -8.41 3.04
C GLY A 79 -6.90 -8.62 3.07
N GLU A 80 -6.49 -9.85 3.32
CA GLU A 80 -5.11 -10.35 3.23
C GLU A 80 -4.33 -9.77 2.04
N LEU A 81 -3.15 -9.22 2.36
CA LEU A 81 -2.15 -8.72 1.45
C LEU A 81 -0.85 -9.50 1.65
N GLU A 82 -0.18 -9.79 0.54
CA GLU A 82 1.18 -10.31 0.53
C GLU A 82 2.19 -9.17 0.44
N ALA A 83 3.46 -9.44 0.75
CA ALA A 83 4.53 -8.44 0.65
C ALA A 83 4.59 -7.81 -0.75
N ILE A 84 4.37 -8.60 -1.79
CA ILE A 84 4.40 -8.12 -3.17
C ILE A 84 3.23 -7.19 -3.50
N ASP A 85 2.08 -7.33 -2.83
CA ASP A 85 0.93 -6.44 -3.01
C ASP A 85 1.25 -5.07 -2.43
N ILE A 86 1.88 -5.02 -1.25
CA ILE A 86 2.28 -3.78 -0.56
C ILE A 86 3.35 -3.04 -1.38
N ILE A 87 4.37 -3.75 -1.89
CA ILE A 87 5.42 -3.16 -2.73
C ILE A 87 4.83 -2.55 -4.01
N ASN A 88 3.72 -3.11 -4.51
CA ASN A 88 3.05 -2.68 -5.73
C ASN A 88 1.79 -1.84 -5.48
N ILE A 89 1.63 -1.25 -4.28
CA ILE A 89 0.45 -0.43 -3.94
C ILE A 89 0.17 0.68 -4.98
N TYR A 90 1.24 1.25 -5.55
CA TYR A 90 1.16 2.30 -6.57
C TYR A 90 0.43 1.84 -7.84
N GLU A 91 0.46 0.54 -8.17
CA GLU A 91 -0.17 0.01 -9.39
C GLU A 91 -1.70 0.15 -9.35
N VAL A 92 -2.30 0.17 -8.15
CA VAL A 92 -3.75 0.37 -7.99
C VAL A 92 -4.16 1.78 -8.42
N ILE A 93 -3.27 2.75 -8.30
CA ILE A 93 -3.49 4.14 -8.71
C ILE A 93 -3.19 4.29 -10.20
N GLU A 94 -2.08 3.69 -10.64
CA GLU A 94 -1.62 3.78 -12.03
C GLU A 94 -2.59 3.09 -13.01
N ARG A 95 -3.19 1.97 -12.60
CA ARG A 95 -3.94 1.07 -13.49
C ARG A 95 -5.34 0.73 -13.02
N GLY A 96 -5.68 1.06 -11.78
CA GLY A 96 -6.99 0.79 -11.22
C GLY A 96 -8.06 1.76 -11.73
N ILE A 97 -9.31 1.36 -11.57
CA ILE A 97 -10.47 2.21 -11.83
C ILE A 97 -10.84 2.96 -10.54
N MET A 98 -11.13 4.25 -10.66
CA MET A 98 -11.73 5.00 -9.56
C MET A 98 -13.22 4.65 -9.46
N LEU A 99 -13.69 4.29 -8.27
CA LEU A 99 -15.09 3.99 -8.03
C LEU A 99 -15.88 5.30 -7.82
N ASN A 100 -16.88 5.56 -8.66
CA ASN A 100 -17.68 6.79 -8.66
C ASN A 100 -18.68 6.86 -7.49
N ASN A 101 -18.21 6.81 -6.25
CA ASN A 101 -19.01 6.88 -5.01
C ASN A 101 -20.11 5.81 -4.85
N VAL A 102 -20.24 4.85 -5.76
CA VAL A 102 -21.20 3.74 -5.64
C VAL A 102 -20.70 2.77 -4.56
N GLY A 103 -21.46 2.66 -3.46
CA GLY A 103 -21.13 1.80 -2.33
C GLY A 103 -20.02 2.32 -1.42
N VAL A 104 -19.67 3.62 -1.50
CA VAL A 104 -18.68 4.26 -0.62
C VAL A 104 -19.42 5.09 0.44
N SER A 105 -19.28 4.72 1.71
CA SER A 105 -19.98 5.38 2.83
C SER A 105 -19.53 6.82 3.07
N ASN A 106 -18.32 7.19 2.61
CA ASN A 106 -17.78 8.55 2.70
C ASN A 106 -17.38 9.06 1.31
N LYS A 107 -18.16 10.02 0.79
CA LYS A 107 -17.98 10.63 -0.55
C LYS A 107 -16.75 11.53 -0.67
N GLU A 108 -16.09 11.85 0.43
CA GLU A 108 -14.86 12.64 0.45
C GLU A 108 -13.62 11.78 0.12
N LEU A 109 -13.74 10.44 0.23
CA LEU A 109 -12.66 9.52 -0.05
C LEU A 109 -12.66 9.09 -1.52
N LYS A 110 -11.47 9.02 -2.12
CA LYS A 110 -11.28 8.39 -3.43
C LYS A 110 -10.97 6.92 -3.23
N VAL A 111 -11.72 6.05 -3.88
CA VAL A 111 -11.47 4.60 -3.83
C VAL A 111 -11.05 4.13 -5.21
N PHE A 112 -9.89 3.50 -5.28
CA PHE A 112 -9.39 2.84 -6.48
C PHE A 112 -9.50 1.32 -6.32
N GLN A 113 -9.88 0.64 -7.40
CA GLN A 113 -9.92 -0.82 -7.45
C GLN A 113 -9.10 -1.34 -8.62
N LEU A 114 -8.31 -2.38 -8.38
CA LEU A 114 -7.56 -3.11 -9.39
C LEU A 114 -7.81 -4.61 -9.25
N ASN A 115 -8.28 -5.24 -10.32
CA ASN A 115 -8.35 -6.70 -10.41
C ASN A 115 -7.02 -7.21 -10.95
N LYS A 116 -6.29 -8.01 -10.17
CA LYS A 116 -4.96 -8.49 -10.54
C LYS A 116 -4.69 -9.87 -9.95
N SER A 117 -4.28 -10.82 -10.79
CA SER A 117 -3.87 -12.17 -10.37
C SER A 117 -4.92 -12.89 -9.50
N GLY A 118 -6.21 -12.75 -9.83
CA GLY A 118 -7.31 -13.33 -9.06
C GLY A 118 -7.65 -12.60 -7.75
N LYS A 119 -6.95 -11.51 -7.43
CA LYS A 119 -7.25 -10.62 -6.29
C LYS A 119 -8.01 -9.37 -6.77
N VAL A 120 -8.81 -8.81 -5.87
CA VAL A 120 -9.50 -7.53 -6.05
C VAL A 120 -8.94 -6.54 -5.05
N LEU A 121 -7.96 -5.76 -5.47
CA LEU A 121 -7.21 -4.86 -4.61
C LEU A 121 -7.93 -3.51 -4.53
N LYS A 122 -8.22 -3.03 -3.31
CA LYS A 122 -8.83 -1.73 -3.06
C LYS A 122 -7.87 -0.82 -2.30
N LEU A 123 -7.69 0.38 -2.82
CA LEU A 123 -6.91 1.44 -2.20
C LEU A 123 -7.82 2.64 -1.92
N VAL A 124 -7.83 3.07 -0.67
CA VAL A 124 -8.64 4.21 -0.22
C VAL A 124 -7.73 5.39 0.06
N LEU A 125 -8.04 6.52 -0.54
CA LEU A 125 -7.30 7.76 -0.41
C LEU A 125 -8.18 8.86 0.20
N ASN A 126 -7.58 9.68 1.06
CA ASN A 126 -8.17 10.90 1.59
C ASN A 126 -7.48 12.13 0.97
N PRO A 127 -8.16 12.88 0.08
CA PRO A 127 -7.63 14.09 -0.51
C PRO A 127 -7.34 15.18 0.53
N ASN A 128 -6.19 15.84 0.43
CA ASN A 128 -5.88 17.03 1.20
C ASN A 128 -5.02 18.04 0.42
N ILE A 129 -4.70 19.17 1.06
CA ILE A 129 -3.92 20.27 0.45
C ILE A 129 -2.50 19.87 0.00
N TYR A 130 -1.94 18.77 0.54
CA TYR A 130 -0.61 18.26 0.23
C TYR A 130 -0.61 17.10 -0.78
N GLY A 131 -1.79 16.59 -1.13
CA GLY A 131 -1.98 15.43 -2.00
C GLY A 131 -2.99 14.43 -1.43
N ASP A 132 -3.10 13.27 -2.07
CA ASP A 132 -4.00 12.21 -1.64
C ASP A 132 -3.31 11.27 -0.65
N LEU A 133 -3.75 11.25 0.62
CA LEU A 133 -3.18 10.39 1.65
C LEU A 133 -3.75 8.98 1.56
N VAL A 134 -2.89 7.96 1.63
CA VAL A 134 -3.34 6.57 1.77
C VAL A 134 -3.99 6.36 3.14
N VAL A 135 -5.26 5.96 3.14
CA VAL A 135 -6.03 5.61 4.34
C VAL A 135 -5.92 4.11 4.61
N THR A 136 -6.22 3.28 3.62
CA THR A 136 -6.11 1.82 3.77
C THR A 136 -5.92 1.17 2.41
N TYR A 137 -5.40 -0.05 2.43
CA TYR A 137 -5.14 -0.89 1.27
C TYR A 137 -5.41 -2.33 1.69
N TYR A 138 -6.23 -3.04 0.92
CA TYR A 138 -6.67 -4.40 1.25
C TYR A 138 -7.15 -5.16 0.01
N ASN A 139 -7.20 -6.48 0.09
CA ASN A 139 -7.85 -7.34 -0.89
C ASN A 139 -9.34 -7.54 -0.55
N VAL A 140 -10.21 -7.76 -1.54
CA VAL A 140 -11.64 -8.10 -1.32
C VAL A 140 -11.86 -9.60 -1.46
#